data_AF-A0A7S2PCM4-F1
#
_entry.id   AF-A0A7S2PCM4-F1
#
_cell.length_a   1.000
_cell.length_b   1.000
_cell.length_c   1.000
_cell.angle_alpha   90.00
_cell.angle_beta   90.00
_cell.angle_gamma   90.00
#
_symmetry.space_group_name_H-M   'P 1'
#
loop_
_entity.id
_entity.type
_entity.pdbx_description
1 polymer ?
#
loop_
_entity_poly.entity_id
_entity_poly.type
_entity_poly.pdbx_seq_one_letter_code
_entity_poly.pdbx_strand_id
1 'polypeptide(L)'
;VKLSSGGLFVYNPIAATPECLEMVQELVDKYGPVKHVVLGTVAIEHKVYAGVFAQKFPSAKVWLQPGQYSFPTNLPDTFLGYPAGRTFPMPKTIEEAPSDWKQDFEFETLGPLISKDGAFGETVFYHKPTKSLLVTDTVLEVTDELPRIFEDDPKPLIYHARDTITDDRPDSPELRARGWRRVVLFGLFFTPSAIVIKDTNTALAERRPDINSDFAGIYPWDWIDNGDVPSFNALKGGLLVAPILQQLILNRNPIEALDFADKVAKWDFVRILPAHLKNNLQYDGKAYRKAFSFLEATGVPAGLPKPLAADMKGLVDAEVNLIESGAIATAPPLPGGSASRAEIIAESAYRCRAGVCVPKAPIVPPS
;
A
#
# COMPACT_ATOMS: atom_id res chain seq x y z
N VAL A 1 -2.94 -18.86 2.38
CA VAL A 1 -4.24 -19.36 2.85
C VAL A 1 -4.42 -20.81 2.43
N LYS A 2 -4.89 -21.69 3.33
CA LYS A 2 -5.30 -23.06 3.00
C LYS A 2 -6.71 -23.04 2.42
N LEU A 3 -6.90 -23.66 1.26
CA LEU A 3 -8.22 -23.77 0.61
C LEU A 3 -9.02 -24.98 1.16
N SER A 4 -10.34 -24.87 1.23
CA SER A 4 -11.25 -25.96 1.58
C SER A 4 -11.22 -27.10 0.55
N SER A 5 -10.97 -26.77 -0.72
CA SER A 5 -10.76 -27.73 -1.82
C SER A 5 -9.38 -28.41 -1.80
N GLY A 6 -8.57 -28.15 -0.77
CA GLY A 6 -7.17 -28.56 -0.70
C GLY A 6 -6.23 -27.64 -1.50
N GLY A 7 -4.97 -27.61 -1.11
CA GLY A 7 -3.94 -26.73 -1.67
C GLY A 7 -3.90 -25.34 -1.05
N LEU A 8 -3.05 -24.49 -1.62
CA LEU A 8 -2.75 -23.16 -1.09
C LEU A 8 -3.10 -22.04 -2.07
N PHE A 9 -3.58 -20.94 -1.50
CA PHE A 9 -3.74 -19.64 -2.14
C PHE A 9 -2.71 -18.67 -1.53
N VAL A 10 -1.87 -18.07 -2.36
CA VAL A 10 -0.82 -17.12 -1.95
C VAL A 10 -1.18 -15.74 -2.48
N TYR A 11 -1.23 -14.75 -1.58
CA TYR A 11 -1.60 -13.37 -1.87
C TYR A 11 -0.39 -12.46 -1.67
N ASN A 12 -0.09 -11.60 -2.65
CA ASN A 12 1.05 -10.68 -2.68
C ASN A 12 2.35 -11.32 -2.16
N PRO A 13 2.84 -12.37 -2.86
CA PRO A 13 4.06 -13.04 -2.43
C PRO A 13 5.26 -12.09 -2.42
N ILE A 14 6.14 -12.31 -1.43
CA ILE A 14 7.44 -11.65 -1.34
C ILE A 14 8.49 -12.37 -2.19
N ALA A 15 9.74 -11.91 -2.11
CA ALA A 15 10.88 -12.57 -2.75
C ALA A 15 10.93 -14.07 -2.42
N ALA A 16 11.02 -14.89 -3.46
CA ALA A 16 11.12 -16.35 -3.36
C ALA A 16 12.55 -16.78 -2.96
N THR A 17 13.01 -16.33 -1.79
CA THR A 17 14.28 -16.76 -1.19
C THR A 17 14.21 -18.24 -0.82
N PRO A 18 15.36 -18.93 -0.64
CA PRO A 18 15.37 -20.31 -0.16
C PRO A 18 14.55 -20.50 1.12
N GLU A 19 14.68 -19.60 2.09
CA GLU A 19 13.97 -19.66 3.38
C GLU A 19 12.45 -19.51 3.19
N CYS A 20 12.03 -18.59 2.32
CA CYS A 20 10.61 -18.44 1.99
C CYS A 20 10.05 -19.71 1.33
N LEU A 21 10.79 -20.28 0.38
CA LEU A 21 10.38 -21.49 -0.33
C LEU A 21 10.31 -22.71 0.60
N GLU A 22 11.24 -22.85 1.55
CA GLU A 22 11.21 -23.90 2.57
C GLU A 22 9.97 -23.78 3.45
N MET A 23 9.66 -22.58 3.96
CA MET A 23 8.43 -22.34 4.74
C MET A 23 7.15 -22.62 3.94
N VAL A 24 7.13 -22.28 2.64
CA VAL A 24 5.99 -22.60 1.77
C VAL A 24 5.91 -24.10 1.52
N GLN A 25 7.05 -24.80 1.38
CA GLN A 25 7.09 -26.24 1.16
C GLN A 25 6.50 -27.01 2.35
N GLU A 26 6.77 -26.59 3.59
CA GLU A 26 6.13 -27.18 4.78
C GLU A 26 4.60 -27.10 4.72
N LEU A 27 4.07 -25.98 4.21
CA LEU A 27 2.63 -25.81 4.00
C LEU A 27 2.13 -26.68 2.84
N VAL A 28 2.92 -26.84 1.77
CA VAL A 28 2.58 -27.68 0.61
C VAL A 28 2.47 -29.15 1.03
N ASP A 29 3.43 -29.64 1.80
CA ASP A 29 3.45 -31.02 2.28
C ASP A 29 2.23 -31.32 3.15
N LYS A 30 1.77 -30.33 3.92
CA LYS A 30 0.64 -30.49 4.85
C LYS A 30 -0.73 -30.29 4.19
N TYR A 31 -0.85 -29.37 3.25
CA TYR A 31 -2.15 -28.90 2.75
C TYR A 31 -2.35 -29.13 1.26
N GLY A 32 -1.33 -29.56 0.53
CA GLY A 32 -1.34 -29.73 -0.92
C GLY A 32 -0.70 -28.55 -1.67
N PRO A 33 -0.60 -28.64 -3.01
CA PRO A 33 0.18 -27.70 -3.81
C PRO A 33 -0.35 -26.27 -3.76
N VAL A 34 0.51 -25.30 -4.10
CA VAL A 34 0.08 -23.95 -4.43
C VAL A 34 -0.79 -23.99 -5.69
N LYS A 35 -2.07 -23.67 -5.54
CA LYS A 35 -3.05 -23.63 -6.63
C LYS A 35 -3.17 -22.23 -7.24
N HIS A 36 -3.07 -21.20 -6.40
CA HIS A 36 -3.25 -19.80 -6.81
C HIS A 36 -2.14 -18.93 -6.26
N VAL A 37 -1.54 -18.12 -7.14
CA VAL A 37 -0.69 -16.98 -6.78
C VAL A 37 -1.42 -15.72 -7.24
N VAL A 38 -1.68 -14.80 -6.32
CA VAL A 38 -2.47 -13.60 -6.58
C VAL A 38 -1.65 -12.37 -6.29
N LEU A 39 -1.50 -11.50 -7.28
CA LEU A 39 -1.04 -10.13 -7.08
C LEU A 39 -2.29 -9.25 -7.00
N GLY A 40 -2.65 -8.86 -5.79
CA GLY A 40 -3.82 -8.06 -5.46
C GLY A 40 -3.59 -6.55 -5.56
N THR A 41 -2.47 -6.08 -6.09
CA THR A 41 -2.19 -4.64 -6.22
C THR A 41 -1.46 -4.30 -7.51
N VAL A 42 -1.51 -3.04 -7.92
CA VAL A 42 -0.64 -2.49 -8.98
C VAL A 42 0.69 -1.97 -8.41
N ALA A 43 0.77 -1.75 -7.10
CA ALA A 43 1.91 -1.14 -6.45
C ALA A 43 3.20 -1.95 -6.66
N ILE A 44 4.26 -1.25 -7.06
CA ILE A 44 5.48 -1.84 -7.64
C ILE A 44 6.21 -2.74 -6.64
N GLU A 45 6.22 -2.34 -5.37
CA GLU A 45 6.86 -3.03 -4.25
C GLU A 45 6.31 -4.45 -4.02
N HIS A 46 5.02 -4.66 -4.29
CA HIS A 46 4.38 -5.99 -4.21
C HIS A 46 4.48 -6.74 -5.55
N LYS A 47 4.59 -6.01 -6.66
CA LYS A 47 4.65 -6.57 -8.01
C LYS A 47 5.99 -7.23 -8.32
N VAL A 48 7.11 -6.63 -7.89
CA VAL A 48 8.48 -6.99 -8.31
C VAL A 48 8.77 -8.49 -8.14
N TYR A 49 8.30 -9.11 -7.07
CA TYR A 49 8.61 -10.51 -6.77
C TYR A 49 7.55 -11.51 -7.20
N ALA A 50 6.33 -11.07 -7.52
CA ALA A 50 5.21 -11.98 -7.75
C ALA A 50 5.39 -12.87 -8.98
N GLY A 51 5.96 -12.33 -10.06
CA GLY A 51 6.28 -13.12 -11.25
C GLY A 51 7.32 -14.22 -10.96
N VAL A 52 8.42 -13.86 -10.28
CA VAL A 52 9.49 -14.80 -9.91
C VAL A 52 8.99 -15.87 -8.95
N PHE A 53 8.19 -15.50 -7.95
CA PHE A 53 7.55 -16.45 -7.04
C PHE A 53 6.67 -17.44 -7.81
N ALA A 54 5.83 -16.95 -8.73
CA ALA A 54 4.95 -17.80 -9.53
C ALA A 54 5.70 -18.82 -10.41
N GLN A 55 6.93 -18.52 -10.84
CA GLN A 55 7.77 -19.46 -11.60
C GLN A 55 8.22 -20.67 -10.76
N LYS A 56 8.34 -20.52 -9.44
CA LYS A 56 8.70 -21.61 -8.52
C LYS A 56 7.58 -22.63 -8.31
N PHE A 57 6.34 -22.26 -8.64
CA PHE A 57 5.15 -23.11 -8.53
C PHE A 57 4.49 -23.30 -9.91
N PRO A 58 5.00 -24.20 -10.77
CA PRO A 58 4.60 -24.30 -12.17
C PRO A 58 3.14 -24.70 -12.40
N SER A 59 2.52 -25.38 -11.43
CA SER A 59 1.10 -25.78 -11.49
C SER A 59 0.13 -24.67 -11.05
N ALA A 60 0.61 -23.59 -10.43
CA ALA A 60 -0.25 -22.54 -9.88
C ALA A 60 -0.80 -21.64 -10.99
N LYS A 61 -2.07 -21.27 -10.90
CA LYS A 61 -2.66 -20.19 -11.71
C LYS A 61 -2.29 -18.84 -11.08
N VAL A 62 -1.91 -17.88 -11.91
CA VAL A 62 -1.52 -16.53 -11.49
C VAL A 62 -2.65 -15.55 -11.80
N TRP A 63 -2.99 -14.68 -10.86
CA TRP A 63 -4.10 -13.73 -10.97
C TRP A 63 -3.60 -12.32 -10.70
N LEU A 64 -3.85 -11.41 -11.63
CA LEU A 64 -3.33 -10.05 -11.56
C LEU A 64 -4.45 -9.03 -11.38
N GLN A 65 -4.29 -8.15 -10.39
CA GLN A 65 -5.04 -6.92 -10.25
C GLN A 65 -5.07 -6.16 -11.60
N PRO A 66 -6.24 -5.72 -12.09
CA PRO A 66 -6.32 -4.95 -13.32
C PRO A 66 -5.54 -3.63 -13.23
N GLY A 67 -4.94 -3.21 -14.35
CA GLY A 67 -4.14 -1.98 -14.43
C GLY A 67 -2.64 -2.15 -14.23
N GLN A 68 -2.13 -3.39 -14.33
CA GLN A 68 -0.68 -3.63 -14.36
C GLN A 68 -0.01 -2.83 -15.48
N TYR A 69 1.15 -2.24 -15.16
CA TYR A 69 1.95 -1.50 -16.12
C TYR A 69 3.46 -1.68 -15.89
N SER A 70 4.27 -1.29 -16.86
CA SER A 70 5.71 -1.08 -16.67
C SER A 70 6.17 0.25 -17.25
N PHE A 71 7.29 0.75 -16.75
CA PHE A 71 7.90 2.02 -17.13
C PHE A 71 9.33 1.78 -17.64
N PRO A 72 9.84 2.56 -18.63
CA PRO A 72 9.15 3.64 -19.37
C PRO A 72 8.20 3.13 -20.47
N THR A 73 8.28 1.86 -20.82
CA THR A 73 7.43 1.22 -21.83
C THR A 73 6.54 0.19 -21.17
N ASN A 74 5.25 0.18 -21.53
CA ASN A 74 4.31 -0.80 -21.03
C ASN A 74 4.48 -2.14 -21.76
N LEU A 75 5.24 -3.05 -21.15
CA LEU A 75 5.56 -4.37 -21.68
C LEU A 75 4.46 -5.37 -21.31
N PRO A 76 4.27 -6.42 -22.11
CA PRO A 76 3.38 -7.53 -21.73
C PRO A 76 3.82 -8.18 -20.41
N ASP A 77 2.86 -8.68 -19.62
CA ASP A 77 3.14 -9.30 -18.31
C ASP A 77 4.18 -10.44 -18.39
N THR A 78 4.25 -11.16 -19.51
CA THR A 78 5.23 -12.22 -19.73
C THR A 78 6.68 -11.73 -19.72
N PHE A 79 6.91 -10.48 -20.10
CA PHE A 79 8.23 -9.83 -20.03
C PHE A 79 8.56 -9.36 -18.61
N LEU A 80 7.55 -9.28 -17.74
CA LEU A 80 7.68 -8.92 -16.32
C LEU A 80 7.83 -10.17 -15.43
N GLY A 81 8.11 -11.33 -16.03
CA GLY A 81 8.33 -12.59 -15.34
C GLY A 81 7.06 -13.39 -15.06
N TYR A 82 5.88 -12.95 -15.54
CA TYR A 82 4.65 -13.71 -15.36
C TYR A 82 4.54 -14.87 -16.37
N PRO A 83 4.29 -16.11 -15.90
CA PRO A 83 4.23 -17.28 -16.78
C PRO A 83 3.11 -17.22 -17.83
N ALA A 84 3.45 -17.38 -19.10
CA ALA A 84 2.48 -17.46 -20.19
C ALA A 84 1.53 -18.67 -20.04
N GLY A 85 0.28 -18.53 -20.50
CA GLY A 85 -0.73 -19.60 -20.51
C GLY A 85 -1.35 -19.96 -19.16
N ARG A 86 -0.87 -19.38 -18.05
CA ARG A 86 -1.45 -19.56 -16.71
C ARG A 86 -1.54 -18.29 -15.87
N THR A 87 -1.34 -17.13 -16.50
CA THR A 87 -1.55 -15.81 -15.89
C THR A 87 -2.86 -15.24 -16.43
N PHE A 88 -3.73 -14.79 -15.53
CA PHE A 88 -5.09 -14.35 -15.82
C PHE A 88 -5.37 -13.00 -15.16
N PRO A 89 -6.25 -12.17 -15.74
CA PRO A 89 -6.78 -11.02 -15.02
C PRO A 89 -7.58 -11.49 -13.80
N MET A 90 -7.65 -10.65 -12.77
CA MET A 90 -8.57 -10.88 -11.66
C MET A 90 -10.01 -11.03 -12.18
N PRO A 91 -10.78 -12.03 -11.71
CA PRO A 91 -12.20 -12.12 -12.01
C PRO A 91 -12.94 -10.87 -11.53
N LYS A 92 -14.03 -10.46 -12.20
CA LYS A 92 -14.77 -9.25 -11.78
C LYS A 92 -15.78 -9.53 -10.68
N THR A 93 -16.29 -10.75 -10.63
CA THR A 93 -17.25 -11.19 -9.62
C THR A 93 -16.90 -12.58 -9.09
N ILE A 94 -17.52 -12.97 -7.97
CA ILE A 94 -17.31 -14.29 -7.38
C ILE A 94 -17.85 -15.41 -8.28
N GLU A 95 -18.84 -15.13 -9.14
CA GLU A 95 -19.38 -16.09 -10.11
C GLU A 95 -18.38 -16.44 -11.21
N GLU A 96 -17.55 -15.47 -11.62
CA GLU A 96 -16.47 -15.63 -12.61
C GLU A 96 -15.22 -16.28 -12.00
N ALA A 97 -15.09 -16.27 -10.67
CA ALA A 97 -13.91 -16.78 -9.98
C ALA A 97 -13.76 -18.31 -10.11
N PRO A 98 -12.52 -18.84 -9.94
CA PRO A 98 -12.29 -20.28 -9.83
C PRO A 98 -13.22 -20.95 -8.82
N SER A 99 -13.65 -22.18 -9.10
CA SER A 99 -14.52 -22.97 -8.21
C SER A 99 -14.02 -22.99 -6.77
N ASP A 100 -12.70 -23.07 -6.61
CA ASP A 100 -12.00 -23.20 -5.34
C ASP A 100 -12.05 -21.90 -4.52
N TRP A 101 -12.39 -20.77 -5.14
CA TRP A 101 -12.56 -19.49 -4.42
C TRP A 101 -13.97 -19.33 -3.88
N LYS A 102 -14.99 -19.81 -4.59
CA LYS A 102 -16.40 -19.54 -4.29
C LYS A 102 -16.82 -19.96 -2.88
N GLN A 103 -16.23 -21.05 -2.39
CA GLN A 103 -16.50 -21.55 -1.04
C GLN A 103 -15.75 -20.77 0.04
N ASP A 104 -14.54 -20.31 -0.24
CA ASP A 104 -13.63 -19.78 0.78
C ASP A 104 -13.61 -18.26 0.85
N PHE A 105 -13.91 -17.57 -0.24
CA PHE A 105 -13.72 -16.12 -0.36
C PHE A 105 -14.97 -15.36 -0.78
N GLU A 106 -15.01 -14.11 -0.34
CA GLU A 106 -15.52 -12.98 -1.12
C GLU A 106 -14.31 -12.11 -1.52
N PHE A 107 -14.42 -11.31 -2.58
CA PHE A 107 -13.39 -10.33 -2.93
C PHE A 107 -14.01 -9.09 -3.58
N GLU A 108 -13.30 -7.98 -3.56
CA GLU A 108 -13.72 -6.72 -4.16
C GLU A 108 -12.48 -5.97 -4.66
N THR A 109 -12.63 -5.25 -5.77
CA THR A 109 -11.52 -4.58 -6.46
C THR A 109 -11.76 -3.07 -6.48
N LEU A 110 -10.80 -2.31 -5.94
CA LEU A 110 -10.70 -0.87 -6.14
C LEU A 110 -9.85 -0.58 -7.38
N GLY A 111 -10.36 0.27 -8.25
CA GLY A 111 -9.64 0.74 -9.42
C GLY A 111 -9.68 -0.23 -10.62
N PRO A 112 -8.77 -0.06 -11.59
CA PRO A 112 -7.58 0.77 -11.49
C PRO A 112 -7.87 2.27 -11.53
N LEU A 113 -7.26 2.99 -10.59
CA LEU A 113 -7.16 4.44 -10.55
C LEU A 113 -5.88 4.84 -11.28
N ILE A 114 -6.00 5.02 -12.59
CA ILE A 114 -4.86 5.33 -13.44
C ILE A 114 -4.51 6.82 -13.27
N SER A 115 -3.24 7.19 -13.38
CA SER A 115 -2.72 8.56 -13.54
C SER A 115 -1.87 8.65 -14.83
N LYS A 116 -1.08 9.71 -15.04
CA LYS A 116 -0.14 9.77 -16.19
C LYS A 116 1.06 8.87 -15.97
N ASP A 117 1.59 8.87 -14.74
CA ASP A 117 2.88 8.27 -14.41
C ASP A 117 2.75 6.93 -13.68
N GLY A 118 1.51 6.44 -13.50
CA GLY A 118 1.27 5.12 -12.94
C GLY A 118 -0.21 4.80 -12.77
N ALA A 119 -0.49 3.83 -11.91
CA ALA A 119 -1.83 3.48 -11.50
C ALA A 119 -1.82 2.93 -10.08
N PHE A 120 -2.95 3.09 -9.40
CA PHE A 120 -3.25 2.40 -8.15
C PHE A 120 -4.42 1.45 -8.38
N GLY A 121 -4.42 0.33 -7.69
CA GLY A 121 -5.56 -0.57 -7.66
C GLY A 121 -5.29 -1.65 -6.64
N GLU A 122 -6.33 -2.12 -5.98
CA GLU A 122 -6.22 -3.13 -4.93
C GLU A 122 -7.42 -4.08 -4.98
N THR A 123 -7.17 -5.39 -4.96
CA THR A 123 -8.16 -6.43 -4.71
C THR A 123 -7.97 -6.95 -3.29
N VAL A 124 -8.99 -6.82 -2.46
CA VAL A 124 -9.02 -7.40 -1.10
C VAL A 124 -9.79 -8.70 -1.09
N PHE A 125 -9.39 -9.62 -0.22
CA PHE A 125 -10.01 -10.95 -0.11
C PHE A 125 -10.53 -11.19 1.30
N TYR A 126 -11.80 -11.51 1.44
CA TYR A 126 -12.39 -11.95 2.70
C TYR A 126 -12.43 -13.47 2.76
N HIS A 127 -11.55 -14.08 3.55
CA HIS A 127 -11.56 -15.51 3.82
C HIS A 127 -12.65 -15.85 4.84
N LYS A 128 -13.77 -16.38 4.35
CA LYS A 128 -14.99 -16.70 5.12
C LYS A 128 -14.73 -17.64 6.30
N PRO A 129 -14.00 -18.77 6.16
CA PRO A 129 -13.82 -19.73 7.26
C PRO A 129 -13.10 -19.15 8.48
N THR A 130 -12.13 -18.27 8.28
CA THR A 130 -11.37 -17.65 9.39
C THR A 130 -11.82 -16.22 9.69
N LYS A 131 -12.88 -15.75 9.03
CA LYS A 131 -13.39 -14.38 9.13
C LYS A 131 -12.29 -13.32 8.99
N SER A 132 -11.42 -13.47 7.99
CA SER A 132 -10.21 -12.64 7.84
C SER A 132 -10.19 -11.89 6.53
N LEU A 133 -9.97 -10.58 6.58
CA LEU A 133 -9.76 -9.73 5.42
C LEU A 133 -8.26 -9.65 5.11
N LEU A 134 -7.86 -10.00 3.89
CA LEU A 134 -6.52 -9.76 3.35
C LEU A 134 -6.53 -8.40 2.65
N VAL A 135 -5.61 -7.53 3.04
CA VAL A 135 -5.49 -6.16 2.54
C VAL A 135 -4.05 -5.90 2.12
N THR A 136 -3.84 -5.06 1.12
CA THR A 136 -2.51 -4.59 0.75
C THR A 136 -2.21 -3.24 1.40
N ASP A 137 -2.66 -2.13 0.78
CA ASP A 137 -2.24 -0.77 1.09
C ASP A 137 -3.39 0.10 1.63
N THR A 138 -4.64 -0.30 1.38
CA THR A 138 -5.81 0.52 1.70
C THR A 138 -6.08 0.70 3.19
N VAL A 139 -5.63 -0.19 4.08
CA VAL A 139 -5.61 0.04 5.53
C VAL A 139 -4.39 -0.57 6.21
N LEU A 140 -3.91 0.11 7.26
CA LEU A 140 -2.83 -0.33 8.15
C LEU A 140 -3.09 0.17 9.58
N GLU A 141 -2.32 -0.35 10.53
CA GLU A 141 -2.26 0.17 11.91
C GLU A 141 -0.81 0.45 12.28
N VAL A 142 -0.55 1.67 12.78
CA VAL A 142 0.76 2.05 13.32
C VAL A 142 0.79 1.69 14.81
N THR A 143 1.84 0.97 15.23
CA THR A 143 2.04 0.60 16.64
C THR A 143 3.51 0.70 17.03
N ASP A 144 3.78 0.71 18.34
CA ASP A 144 5.13 0.66 18.89
C ASP A 144 5.79 -0.73 18.74
N GLU A 145 5.08 -1.73 18.22
CA GLU A 145 5.58 -3.09 18.01
C GLU A 145 6.62 -3.11 16.87
N LEU A 146 7.85 -3.50 17.19
CA LEU A 146 8.92 -3.66 16.21
C LEU A 146 8.74 -5.01 15.48
N PRO A 147 8.82 -5.04 14.14
CA PRO A 147 8.89 -6.30 13.41
C PRO A 147 10.07 -7.16 13.87
N ARG A 148 9.81 -8.46 14.07
CA ARG A 148 10.82 -9.42 14.57
C ARG A 148 12.10 -9.49 13.74
N ILE A 149 12.06 -9.15 12.45
CA ILE A 149 13.26 -9.11 11.61
C ILE A 149 14.32 -8.12 12.13
N PHE A 150 13.91 -7.10 12.89
CA PHE A 150 14.84 -6.16 13.52
C PHE A 150 15.42 -6.68 14.86
N GLU A 151 14.96 -7.83 15.35
CA GLU A 151 15.66 -8.58 16.41
C GLU A 151 16.92 -9.24 15.84
N ASP A 152 16.86 -9.73 14.60
CA ASP A 152 17.96 -10.39 13.90
C ASP A 152 18.98 -9.37 13.35
N ASP A 153 18.51 -8.30 12.69
CA ASP A 153 19.37 -7.21 12.22
C ASP A 153 18.76 -5.82 12.56
N PRO A 154 19.22 -5.17 13.65
CA PRO A 154 18.71 -3.87 14.06
C PRO A 154 19.31 -2.70 13.26
N LYS A 155 20.33 -2.94 12.40
CA LYS A 155 21.08 -1.85 11.73
C LYS A 155 20.21 -0.82 11.02
N PRO A 156 19.12 -1.18 10.29
CA PRO A 156 18.26 -0.19 9.68
C PRO A 156 17.62 0.75 10.71
N LEU A 157 17.18 0.21 11.86
CA LEU A 157 16.62 1.04 12.92
C LEU A 157 17.68 1.95 13.53
N ILE A 158 18.89 1.44 13.77
CA ILE A 158 19.99 2.25 14.31
C ILE A 158 20.40 3.35 13.32
N TYR A 159 20.39 3.06 12.01
CA TYR A 159 20.58 4.05 10.95
C TYR A 159 19.56 5.19 11.04
N HIS A 160 18.27 4.84 11.04
CA HIS A 160 17.21 5.83 11.06
C HIS A 160 17.05 6.55 12.40
N ALA A 161 17.56 6.00 13.50
CA ALA A 161 17.50 6.63 14.82
C ALA A 161 18.41 7.85 14.97
N ARG A 162 19.37 8.04 14.06
CA ARG A 162 20.34 9.14 14.04
C ARG A 162 19.68 10.49 13.81
N ASP A 163 20.08 11.50 14.58
CA ASP A 163 19.63 12.87 14.33
C ASP A 163 20.39 13.50 13.16
N THR A 164 21.71 13.26 13.09
CA THR A 164 22.58 13.62 11.95
C THR A 164 23.37 12.40 11.49
N ILE A 165 23.96 12.41 10.30
CA ILE A 165 24.72 11.24 9.80
C ILE A 165 25.91 10.85 10.69
N THR A 166 26.48 11.81 11.44
CA THR A 166 27.61 11.57 12.34
C THR A 166 27.21 11.19 13.77
N ASP A 167 25.91 11.19 14.06
CA ASP A 167 25.39 10.71 15.33
C ASP A 167 25.68 9.21 15.45
N ASP A 168 26.52 8.86 16.42
CA ASP A 168 26.91 7.49 16.70
C ASP A 168 26.55 7.16 18.15
N ARG A 169 25.39 6.55 18.31
CA ARG A 169 24.87 6.10 19.61
C ARG A 169 24.83 4.58 19.66
N PRO A 170 25.19 3.98 20.81
CA PRO A 170 25.15 2.54 20.96
C PRO A 170 23.71 2.03 20.83
N ASP A 171 23.59 0.83 20.27
CA ASP A 171 22.33 0.12 20.17
C ASP A 171 21.66 -0.04 21.55
N SER A 172 20.39 0.29 21.63
CA SER A 172 19.53 0.18 22.81
C SER A 172 18.06 0.01 22.39
N PRO A 173 17.20 -0.59 23.22
CA PRO A 173 15.76 -0.66 22.96
C PRO A 173 15.14 0.70 22.63
N GLU A 174 15.57 1.76 23.31
CA GLU A 174 15.09 3.13 23.10
C GLU A 174 15.49 3.67 21.72
N LEU A 175 16.74 3.39 21.30
CA LEU A 175 17.24 3.82 19.99
C LEU A 175 16.56 3.04 18.86
N ARG A 176 16.35 1.73 19.04
CA ARG A 176 15.57 0.91 18.09
C ARG A 176 14.13 1.42 17.95
N ALA A 177 13.47 1.74 19.06
CA ALA A 177 12.13 2.33 19.05
C ALA A 177 12.11 3.70 18.34
N ARG A 178 13.13 4.55 18.56
CA ARG A 178 13.28 5.81 17.81
C ARG A 178 13.44 5.56 16.31
N GLY A 179 14.33 4.64 15.93
CA GLY A 179 14.52 4.21 14.55
C GLY A 179 13.24 3.73 13.90
N TRP A 180 12.45 2.91 14.61
CA TRP A 180 11.17 2.40 14.12
C TRP A 180 10.18 3.52 13.81
N ARG A 181 9.99 4.47 14.74
CA ARG A 181 9.11 5.63 14.49
C ARG A 181 9.50 6.36 13.22
N ARG A 182 10.80 6.57 13.04
CA ARG A 182 11.38 7.29 11.91
C ARG A 182 11.24 6.55 10.58
N VAL A 183 11.42 5.23 10.57
CA VAL A 183 11.15 4.37 9.40
C VAL A 183 9.67 4.45 9.00
N VAL A 184 8.76 4.35 9.97
CA VAL A 184 7.31 4.45 9.70
C VAL A 184 6.95 5.82 9.13
N LEU A 185 7.46 6.92 9.72
CA LEU A 185 7.20 8.26 9.22
C LEU A 185 7.73 8.45 7.79
N PHE A 186 8.92 7.95 7.47
CA PHE A 186 9.43 7.97 6.10
C PHE A 186 8.53 7.20 5.13
N GLY A 187 8.12 5.98 5.51
CA GLY A 187 7.27 5.15 4.67
C GLY A 187 5.88 5.75 4.42
N LEU A 188 5.38 6.59 5.34
CA LEU A 188 4.02 7.17 5.26
C LEU A 188 3.95 8.59 4.70
N PHE A 189 5.05 9.35 4.71
CA PHE A 189 5.07 10.75 4.27
C PHE A 189 6.14 11.10 3.24
N PHE A 190 7.19 10.27 3.08
CA PHE A 190 8.47 10.62 2.42
C PHE A 190 9.25 11.76 3.08
N THR A 191 8.59 12.85 3.46
CA THR A 191 9.18 14.03 4.10
C THR A 191 8.34 14.48 5.31
N PRO A 192 8.42 13.74 6.44
CA PRO A 192 7.68 14.12 7.65
C PRO A 192 8.14 15.49 8.18
N SER A 193 7.31 16.18 8.97
CA SER A 193 7.68 17.49 9.54
C SER A 193 8.79 17.43 10.58
N ALA A 194 9.13 16.23 11.03
CA ALA A 194 10.19 15.94 11.99
C ALA A 194 11.61 15.98 11.39
N ILE A 195 11.77 16.32 10.10
CA ILE A 195 13.09 16.48 9.47
C ILE A 195 13.30 17.88 8.90
N VAL A 196 14.57 18.28 8.84
CA VAL A 196 15.04 19.46 8.13
C VAL A 196 15.84 18.99 6.92
N ILE A 197 15.37 19.31 5.72
CA ILE A 197 16.09 18.97 4.48
C ILE A 197 17.30 19.90 4.34
N LYS A 198 18.47 19.31 4.09
CA LYS A 198 19.71 20.04 3.82
C LYS A 198 19.73 20.56 2.40
N ASP A 199 20.39 21.70 2.19
CA ASP A 199 20.75 22.10 0.84
C ASP A 199 21.80 21.14 0.25
N THR A 200 21.89 21.11 -1.08
CA THR A 200 22.76 20.19 -1.82
C THR A 200 24.24 20.32 -1.43
N ASN A 201 24.74 21.52 -1.14
CA ASN A 201 26.16 21.69 -0.80
C ASN A 201 26.47 21.07 0.56
N THR A 202 25.60 21.33 1.55
CA THR A 202 25.72 20.74 2.89
C THR A 202 25.61 19.21 2.83
N ALA A 203 24.60 18.68 2.13
CA ALA A 203 24.41 17.23 2.00
C ALA A 203 25.60 16.51 1.33
N LEU A 204 26.24 17.15 0.34
CA LEU A 204 27.45 16.61 -0.31
C LEU A 204 28.70 16.73 0.57
N ALA A 205 28.85 17.84 1.29
CA ALA A 205 30.00 18.07 2.18
C ALA A 205 30.01 17.10 3.37
N GLU A 206 28.83 16.78 3.90
CA GLU A 206 28.67 15.92 5.09
C GLU A 206 28.53 14.44 4.77
N ARG A 207 28.61 14.02 3.51
CA ARG A 207 28.43 12.62 3.12
C ARG A 207 29.39 11.68 3.87
N ARG A 208 28.88 10.52 4.28
CA ARG A 208 29.62 9.49 5.03
C ARG A 208 29.49 8.12 4.36
N PRO A 209 30.16 7.90 3.21
CA PRO A 209 30.15 6.61 2.51
C PRO A 209 30.75 5.47 3.35
N ASP A 210 31.51 5.80 4.39
CA ASP A 210 32.03 4.87 5.39
C ASP A 210 30.98 4.39 6.40
N ILE A 211 29.92 5.17 6.65
CA ILE A 211 28.78 4.78 7.51
C ILE A 211 27.71 4.08 6.69
N ASN A 212 27.35 4.65 5.55
CA ASN A 212 26.43 4.05 4.59
C ASN A 212 26.93 4.39 3.17
N SER A 213 27.29 3.37 2.39
CA SER A 213 27.78 3.58 1.02
C SER A 213 26.67 3.92 0.02
N ASP A 214 25.42 3.65 0.36
CA ASP A 214 24.28 3.93 -0.52
C ASP A 214 24.21 5.41 -0.84
N PHE A 215 23.85 5.72 -2.10
CA PHE A 215 23.80 7.09 -2.61
C PHE A 215 25.08 7.90 -2.31
N ALA A 216 26.25 7.24 -2.36
CA ALA A 216 27.56 7.83 -2.04
C ALA A 216 27.67 8.42 -0.61
N GLY A 217 26.87 7.90 0.33
CA GLY A 217 26.81 8.32 1.73
C GLY A 217 26.13 9.64 1.97
N ILE A 218 25.35 10.14 1.01
CA ILE A 218 24.58 11.36 1.17
C ILE A 218 23.47 11.13 2.21
N TYR A 219 23.42 12.02 3.21
CA TYR A 219 22.36 12.06 4.23
C TYR A 219 21.67 13.43 4.15
N PRO A 220 20.65 13.59 3.30
CA PRO A 220 20.16 14.90 2.87
C PRO A 220 19.17 15.55 3.84
N TRP A 221 19.09 15.07 5.08
CA TRP A 221 18.23 15.65 6.12
C TRP A 221 18.90 15.53 7.48
N ASP A 222 18.43 16.30 8.46
CA ASP A 222 18.62 16.02 9.89
C ASP A 222 17.25 15.83 10.55
N TRP A 223 17.19 15.04 11.60
CA TRP A 223 15.99 14.95 12.43
C TRP A 223 15.97 16.03 13.48
N ILE A 224 14.79 16.61 13.69
CA ILE A 224 14.51 17.48 14.82
C ILE A 224 14.45 16.60 16.07
N ASP A 225 15.20 16.95 17.11
CA ASP A 225 15.24 16.14 18.34
C ASP A 225 13.83 15.91 18.90
N ASN A 226 13.48 14.63 19.05
CA ASN A 226 12.17 14.11 19.45
C ASN A 226 10.97 14.62 18.61
N GLY A 227 11.20 15.25 17.45
CA GLY A 227 10.14 15.70 16.54
C GLY A 227 9.31 14.54 15.98
N ASP A 228 9.87 13.34 15.92
CA ASP A 228 9.19 12.13 15.46
C ASP A 228 8.06 11.66 16.39
N VAL A 229 8.14 11.96 17.69
CA VAL A 229 7.19 11.46 18.70
C VAL A 229 5.75 11.95 18.48
N PRO A 230 5.46 13.27 18.36
CA PRO A 230 4.10 13.74 18.12
C PRO A 230 3.54 13.23 16.78
N SER A 231 4.34 13.26 15.72
CA SER A 231 3.96 12.76 14.39
C SER A 231 3.59 11.27 14.43
N PHE A 232 4.42 10.45 15.07
CA PHE A 232 4.16 9.02 15.20
C PHE A 232 2.92 8.74 16.06
N ASN A 233 2.76 9.44 17.17
CA ASN A 233 1.62 9.27 18.06
C ASN A 233 0.29 9.63 17.39
N ALA A 234 0.28 10.62 16.49
CA ALA A 234 -0.92 11.02 15.73
C ALA A 234 -1.44 9.93 14.79
N LEU A 235 -0.60 8.94 14.45
CA LEU A 235 -0.93 7.82 13.57
C LEU A 235 -1.41 6.56 14.33
N LYS A 236 -1.36 6.56 15.66
CA LYS A 236 -1.72 5.40 16.49
C LYS A 236 -3.20 5.42 16.91
N GLY A 237 -3.68 4.26 17.37
CA GLY A 237 -4.98 4.12 18.03
C GLY A 237 -6.12 3.64 17.14
N GLY A 238 -5.83 3.13 15.94
CA GLY A 238 -6.84 2.60 15.04
C GLY A 238 -6.31 2.29 13.65
N LEU A 239 -7.24 1.90 12.78
CA LEU A 239 -6.97 1.75 11.35
C LEU A 239 -6.82 3.11 10.67
N LEU A 240 -5.91 3.14 9.70
CA LEU A 240 -5.55 4.31 8.92
C LEU A 240 -5.32 3.88 7.48
N VAL A 241 -5.82 4.66 6.52
CA VAL A 241 -5.34 4.61 5.13
C VAL A 241 -4.03 5.40 5.05
N ALA A 242 -2.98 4.88 4.43
CA ALA A 242 -1.67 5.56 4.40
C ALA A 242 -1.78 7.03 3.91
N PRO A 243 -1.12 8.01 4.56
CA PRO A 243 -1.25 9.44 4.21
C PRO A 243 -0.93 9.76 2.74
N ILE A 244 0.06 9.08 2.15
CA ILE A 244 0.36 9.15 0.71
C ILE A 244 -0.87 8.79 -0.13
N LEU A 245 -1.59 7.71 0.21
CA LEU A 245 -2.81 7.34 -0.52
C LEU A 245 -3.94 8.35 -0.29
N GLN A 246 -4.05 8.91 0.93
CA GLN A 246 -5.05 9.93 1.23
C GLN A 246 -4.87 11.16 0.33
N GLN A 247 -3.63 11.67 0.26
CA GLN A 247 -3.32 12.94 -0.40
C GLN A 247 -2.99 12.80 -1.88
N LEU A 248 -2.41 11.69 -2.34
CA LEU A 248 -1.86 11.53 -3.70
C LEU A 248 -2.62 10.57 -4.61
N ILE A 249 -3.59 9.79 -4.07
CA ILE A 249 -4.34 8.82 -4.87
C ILE A 249 -5.86 8.89 -4.66
N LEU A 250 -6.36 8.56 -3.47
CA LEU A 250 -7.77 8.19 -3.26
C LEU A 250 -8.73 9.38 -3.26
N ASN A 251 -8.28 10.57 -2.84
CA ASN A 251 -9.09 11.80 -2.89
C ASN A 251 -9.46 12.24 -4.33
N ARG A 252 -8.88 11.65 -5.40
CA ARG A 252 -9.27 11.92 -6.81
C ARG A 252 -10.55 11.19 -7.21
N ASN A 253 -10.85 10.08 -6.54
CA ASN A 253 -12.02 9.25 -6.83
C ASN A 253 -12.73 8.90 -5.50
N PRO A 254 -13.15 9.90 -4.70
CA PRO A 254 -13.60 9.67 -3.33
C PRO A 254 -14.84 8.79 -3.29
N ILE A 255 -15.75 8.94 -4.26
CA ILE A 255 -16.96 8.11 -4.35
C ILE A 255 -16.63 6.65 -4.64
N GLU A 256 -15.74 6.37 -5.60
CA GLU A 256 -15.35 5.00 -5.95
C GLU A 256 -14.64 4.30 -4.77
N ALA A 257 -13.75 5.02 -4.08
CA ALA A 257 -13.05 4.52 -2.90
C ALA A 257 -14.00 4.27 -1.71
N LEU A 258 -14.98 5.16 -1.47
CA LEU A 258 -15.97 4.97 -0.40
C LEU A 258 -16.94 3.84 -0.72
N ASP A 259 -17.38 3.69 -1.97
CA ASP A 259 -18.23 2.56 -2.39
C ASP A 259 -17.51 1.22 -2.20
N PHE A 260 -16.24 1.16 -2.60
CA PHE A 260 -15.38 0.01 -2.34
C PHE A 260 -15.34 -0.30 -0.83
N ALA A 261 -15.05 0.71 -0.02
CA ALA A 261 -14.98 0.54 1.43
C ALA A 261 -16.33 0.10 2.04
N ASP A 262 -17.44 0.66 1.56
CA ASP A 262 -18.80 0.32 1.99
C ASP A 262 -19.18 -1.12 1.65
N LYS A 263 -18.75 -1.63 0.49
CA LYS A 263 -19.00 -3.03 0.12
C LYS A 263 -18.20 -3.99 0.98
N VAL A 264 -16.89 -3.74 1.13
CA VAL A 264 -16.00 -4.58 1.95
C VAL A 264 -16.47 -4.60 3.40
N ALA A 265 -16.87 -3.45 3.94
CA ALA A 265 -17.35 -3.32 5.32
C ALA A 265 -18.64 -4.07 5.65
N LYS A 266 -19.38 -4.57 4.65
CA LYS A 266 -20.57 -5.41 4.85
C LYS A 266 -20.21 -6.86 5.18
N TRP A 267 -18.98 -7.29 4.92
CA TRP A 267 -18.54 -8.64 5.24
C TRP A 267 -18.30 -8.82 6.73
N ASP A 268 -18.51 -10.04 7.22
CA ASP A 268 -18.42 -10.40 8.64
C ASP A 268 -17.00 -10.82 9.06
N PHE A 269 -15.98 -10.03 8.67
CA PHE A 269 -14.62 -10.25 9.18
C PHE A 269 -14.46 -9.67 10.58
N VAL A 270 -13.62 -10.34 11.36
CA VAL A 270 -13.21 -9.90 12.72
C VAL A 270 -11.69 -9.69 12.81
N ARG A 271 -11.00 -9.95 11.71
CA ARG A 271 -9.55 -9.89 11.61
C ARG A 271 -9.14 -9.28 10.28
N ILE A 272 -8.16 -8.39 10.29
CA ILE A 272 -7.54 -7.82 9.10
C ILE A 272 -6.06 -8.20 9.07
N LEU A 273 -5.59 -8.63 7.91
CA LEU A 273 -4.22 -9.03 7.62
C LEU A 273 -3.67 -8.10 6.53
N PRO A 274 -3.12 -6.91 6.90
CA PRO A 274 -2.50 -6.02 5.95
C PRO A 274 -1.13 -6.52 5.52
N ALA A 275 -0.65 -6.04 4.36
CA ALA A 275 0.72 -6.28 3.91
C ALA A 275 1.74 -5.36 4.61
N HIS A 276 1.28 -4.24 5.18
CA HIS A 276 2.13 -3.23 5.80
C HIS A 276 1.96 -3.16 7.32
N LEU A 277 3.09 -2.93 8.01
CA LEU A 277 3.20 -2.72 9.46
C LEU A 277 2.68 -3.91 10.27
N LYS A 278 1.80 -3.65 11.26
CA LYS A 278 1.31 -4.68 12.17
C LYS A 278 0.31 -5.59 11.47
N ASN A 279 0.43 -6.90 11.72
CA ASN A 279 -0.46 -7.92 11.17
C ASN A 279 -1.42 -8.47 12.25
N ASN A 280 -2.39 -9.30 11.85
CA ASN A 280 -3.39 -9.92 12.74
C ASN A 280 -4.18 -8.88 13.56
N LEU A 281 -4.67 -7.85 12.87
CA LEU A 281 -5.41 -6.74 13.48
C LEU A 281 -6.84 -7.19 13.83
N GLN A 282 -7.31 -6.86 15.03
CA GLN A 282 -8.63 -7.29 15.52
C GLN A 282 -9.67 -6.19 15.30
N TYR A 283 -10.13 -6.06 14.05
CA TYR A 283 -11.10 -5.05 13.63
C TYR A 283 -12.20 -5.65 12.77
N ASP A 284 -13.38 -5.03 12.83
CA ASP A 284 -14.56 -5.39 12.05
C ASP A 284 -14.75 -4.46 10.83
N GLY A 285 -15.79 -4.73 10.04
CA GLY A 285 -16.17 -3.92 8.89
C GLY A 285 -16.44 -2.44 9.23
N LYS A 286 -16.96 -2.14 10.42
CA LYS A 286 -17.24 -0.76 10.84
C LYS A 286 -15.95 0.02 11.08
N ALA A 287 -14.98 -0.57 11.77
CA ALA A 287 -13.67 0.02 11.96
C ALA A 287 -12.93 0.21 10.62
N TYR A 288 -13.00 -0.79 9.74
CA TYR A 288 -12.44 -0.69 8.39
C TYR A 288 -13.02 0.50 7.61
N ARG A 289 -14.35 0.64 7.56
CA ARG A 289 -14.97 1.75 6.83
C ARG A 289 -14.63 3.13 7.39
N LYS A 290 -14.50 3.24 8.71
CA LYS A 290 -14.12 4.50 9.39
C LYS A 290 -12.73 4.98 9.00
N ALA A 291 -11.81 4.09 8.62
CA ALA A 291 -10.48 4.48 8.14
C ALA A 291 -10.54 5.35 6.86
N PHE A 292 -11.63 5.25 6.09
CA PHE A 292 -11.84 6.01 4.85
C PHE A 292 -12.53 7.36 5.05
N SER A 293 -12.88 7.75 6.29
CA SER A 293 -13.60 9.01 6.55
C SER A 293 -12.81 10.29 6.23
N PHE A 294 -11.52 10.19 5.91
CA PHE A 294 -10.75 11.30 5.34
C PHE A 294 -11.30 11.78 3.98
N LEU A 295 -12.05 10.93 3.27
CA LEU A 295 -12.73 11.25 2.01
C LEU A 295 -14.10 11.91 2.22
N GLU A 296 -14.56 12.10 3.45
CA GLU A 296 -15.87 12.69 3.74
C GLU A 296 -15.68 14.15 4.20
N ALA A 297 -16.62 15.02 3.87
CA ALA A 297 -16.55 16.45 4.24
C ALA A 297 -16.55 16.66 5.77
N THR A 298 -17.09 15.71 6.54
CA THR A 298 -17.01 15.69 8.00
C THR A 298 -15.61 15.38 8.53
N GLY A 299 -14.75 14.83 7.68
CA GLY A 299 -13.39 14.42 8.00
C GLY A 299 -13.32 13.22 8.94
N VAL A 300 -12.09 12.92 9.36
CA VAL A 300 -11.78 11.81 10.28
C VAL A 300 -12.41 12.06 11.66
N PRO A 301 -13.26 11.15 12.17
CA PRO A 301 -13.84 11.23 13.51
C PRO A 301 -12.81 11.35 14.63
N ALA A 302 -13.19 12.00 15.74
CA ALA A 302 -12.36 12.07 16.94
C ALA A 302 -12.02 10.68 17.49
N GLY A 303 -10.77 10.50 17.93
CA GLY A 303 -10.28 9.24 18.49
C GLY A 303 -9.75 8.25 17.44
N LEU A 304 -9.81 8.57 16.15
CA LEU A 304 -9.13 7.81 15.11
C LEU A 304 -7.78 8.46 14.75
N PRO A 305 -6.81 7.67 14.25
CA PRO A 305 -5.56 8.20 13.74
C PRO A 305 -5.78 9.30 12.70
N LYS A 306 -5.11 10.43 12.89
CA LYS A 306 -5.18 11.56 11.96
C LYS A 306 -3.78 12.19 11.82
N PRO A 307 -3.17 12.13 10.63
CA PRO A 307 -1.91 12.79 10.35
C PRO A 307 -1.92 14.26 10.77
N LEU A 308 -0.80 14.76 11.32
CA LEU A 308 -0.66 16.18 11.61
C LEU A 308 -0.60 16.96 10.29
N ALA A 309 -1.19 18.15 10.28
CA ALA A 309 -1.15 19.02 9.09
C ALA A 309 0.28 19.36 8.67
N ALA A 310 1.21 19.47 9.63
CA ALA A 310 2.63 19.71 9.34
C ALA A 310 3.26 18.54 8.57
N ASP A 311 2.97 17.28 8.94
CA ASP A 311 3.49 16.10 8.24
C ASP A 311 2.89 15.93 6.85
N MET A 312 1.64 16.36 6.66
CA MET A 312 0.98 16.35 5.35
C MET A 312 1.53 17.39 4.38
N LYS A 313 2.24 18.42 4.86
CA LYS A 313 2.66 19.55 4.02
C LYS A 313 3.48 19.12 2.80
N GLY A 314 4.43 18.20 2.97
CA GLY A 314 5.24 17.69 1.85
C GLY A 314 4.39 17.03 0.76
N LEU A 315 3.36 16.27 1.15
CA LEU A 315 2.43 15.62 0.22
C LEU A 315 1.49 16.64 -0.44
N VAL A 316 1.04 17.67 0.29
CA VAL A 316 0.22 18.75 -0.26
C VAL A 316 1.00 19.57 -1.29
N ASP A 317 2.26 19.92 -0.98
CA ASP A 317 3.13 20.63 -1.92
C ASP A 317 3.43 19.76 -3.16
N ALA A 318 3.65 18.46 -2.97
CA ALA A 318 3.83 17.52 -4.07
C ALA A 318 2.57 17.41 -4.95
N GLU A 319 1.38 17.38 -4.35
CA GLU A 319 0.11 17.36 -5.09
C GLU A 319 -0.02 18.56 -6.02
N VAL A 320 0.30 19.78 -5.56
CA VAL A 320 0.27 20.99 -6.39
C VAL A 320 1.16 20.81 -7.63
N ASN A 321 2.42 20.44 -7.44
CA ASN A 321 3.38 20.23 -8.53
C ASN A 321 2.93 19.12 -9.50
N LEU A 322 2.35 18.05 -8.98
CA LEU A 322 1.87 16.92 -9.78
C LEU A 322 0.61 17.30 -10.59
N ILE A 323 -0.27 18.16 -10.05
CA ILE A 323 -1.40 18.72 -10.80
C ILE A 323 -0.88 19.66 -11.91
N GLU A 324 0.03 20.57 -11.59
CA GLU A 324 0.59 21.53 -12.55
C GLU A 324 1.32 20.86 -13.72
N SER A 325 2.04 19.76 -13.44
CA SER A 325 2.69 18.95 -14.48
C SER A 325 1.73 18.03 -15.26
N GLY A 326 0.47 17.95 -14.84
CA GLY A 326 -0.55 17.06 -15.39
C GLY A 326 -0.29 15.58 -15.11
N ALA A 327 0.50 15.26 -14.08
CA ALA A 327 0.76 13.90 -13.63
C ALA A 327 -0.51 13.25 -13.03
N ILE A 328 -1.28 14.04 -12.29
CA ILE A 328 -2.52 13.65 -11.62
C ILE A 328 -3.63 14.69 -11.88
N ALA A 329 -4.87 14.32 -11.60
CA ALA A 329 -6.01 15.24 -11.65
C ALA A 329 -6.19 15.99 -10.32
N THR A 330 -6.87 17.15 -10.40
CA THR A 330 -7.39 17.86 -9.23
C THR A 330 -8.42 16.99 -8.49
N ALA A 331 -8.40 17.05 -7.17
CA ALA A 331 -9.42 16.39 -6.36
C ALA A 331 -10.78 17.09 -6.51
N PRO A 332 -11.89 16.36 -6.74
CA PRO A 332 -13.23 16.94 -6.69
C PRO A 332 -13.61 17.30 -5.23
N PRO A 333 -14.73 18.01 -5.01
CA PRO A 333 -15.27 18.23 -3.67
C PRO A 333 -15.51 16.91 -2.92
N LEU A 334 -15.34 16.95 -1.59
CA LEU A 334 -15.58 15.78 -0.75
C LEU A 334 -17.09 15.46 -0.62
N PRO A 335 -17.47 14.18 -0.71
CA PRO A 335 -18.81 13.70 -0.40
C PRO A 335 -19.33 14.17 0.98
N GLY A 336 -20.63 14.48 1.05
CA GLY A 336 -21.27 15.01 2.25
C GLY A 336 -21.12 16.53 2.45
N GLY A 337 -20.45 17.21 1.51
CA GLY A 337 -20.39 18.67 1.43
C GLY A 337 -21.53 19.27 0.60
N SER A 338 -21.23 20.36 -0.13
CA SER A 338 -22.21 21.07 -0.97
C SER A 338 -22.47 20.42 -2.33
N ALA A 339 -21.54 19.60 -2.82
CA ALA A 339 -21.67 18.91 -4.11
C ALA A 339 -22.42 17.57 -3.93
N SER A 340 -23.32 17.28 -4.87
CA SER A 340 -23.98 16.01 -4.97
C SER A 340 -23.02 14.92 -5.42
N ARG A 341 -23.34 13.67 -5.07
CA ARG A 341 -22.60 12.49 -5.53
C ARG A 341 -22.45 12.43 -7.06
N ALA A 342 -23.49 12.83 -7.81
CA ALA A 342 -23.45 12.82 -9.27
C ALA A 342 -22.46 13.86 -9.83
N GLU A 343 -22.37 15.05 -9.23
CA GLU A 343 -21.40 16.08 -9.60
C GLU A 343 -19.97 15.60 -9.32
N ILE A 344 -19.72 15.02 -8.14
CA ILE A 344 -18.40 14.50 -7.76
C ILE A 344 -17.95 13.38 -8.72
N ILE A 345 -18.86 12.45 -9.09
CA ILE A 345 -18.57 11.41 -10.08
C ILE A 345 -18.25 12.04 -11.44
N ALA A 346 -19.02 13.03 -11.87
CA ALA A 346 -18.78 13.71 -13.15
C ALA A 346 -17.39 14.36 -13.17
N GLU A 347 -16.98 15.04 -12.10
CA GLU A 347 -15.64 15.63 -12.00
C GLU A 347 -14.51 14.58 -11.95
N SER A 348 -14.76 13.42 -11.34
CA SER A 348 -13.79 12.31 -11.25
C SER A 348 -13.67 11.51 -12.56
N ALA A 349 -14.68 11.56 -13.43
CA ALA A 349 -14.81 10.71 -14.60
C ALA A 349 -14.05 11.22 -15.84
N TYR A 350 -13.66 12.48 -15.89
CA TYR A 350 -13.01 13.08 -17.08
C TYR A 350 -11.55 13.43 -16.80
N ARG A 351 -10.63 12.99 -17.68
CA ARG A 351 -9.28 13.56 -17.74
C ARG A 351 -9.23 14.63 -18.80
N CYS A 352 -9.10 15.88 -18.40
CA CYS A 352 -8.92 16.98 -19.33
C CYS A 352 -7.44 17.31 -19.51
N ARG A 353 -6.97 17.39 -20.76
CA ARG A 353 -5.65 17.91 -21.13
C ARG A 353 -5.80 18.85 -22.32
N ALA A 354 -5.29 20.08 -22.20
CA ALA A 354 -5.28 21.09 -23.27
C ALA A 354 -6.66 21.33 -23.94
N GLY A 355 -7.74 21.35 -23.15
CA GLY A 355 -9.11 21.54 -23.66
C GLY A 355 -9.79 20.29 -24.21
N VAL A 356 -9.14 19.12 -24.17
CA VAL A 356 -9.74 17.83 -24.57
C VAL A 356 -9.94 16.97 -23.33
N CYS A 357 -11.20 16.68 -23.01
CA CYS A 357 -11.58 15.78 -21.93
C CYS A 357 -11.82 14.38 -22.51
N VAL A 358 -10.99 13.42 -22.11
CA VAL A 358 -11.22 12.00 -22.42
C VAL A 358 -11.93 11.39 -21.21
N PRO A 359 -13.10 10.76 -21.40
CA PRO A 359 -13.70 9.95 -20.34
C PRO A 359 -12.67 8.94 -19.82
N LYS A 360 -12.65 8.66 -18.52
CA LYS A 360 -12.11 7.40 -17.98
C LYS A 360 -12.70 6.33 -18.88
N ALA A 361 -11.86 5.61 -19.64
CA ALA A 361 -12.35 4.68 -20.65
C ALA A 361 -13.48 3.87 -19.99
N PRO A 362 -14.70 3.82 -20.57
CA PRO A 362 -15.69 2.90 -20.05
C PRO A 362 -15.02 1.53 -19.97
N ILE A 363 -15.32 0.76 -18.94
CA ILE A 363 -14.89 -0.64 -18.86
C ILE A 363 -15.58 -1.37 -20.02
N VAL A 364 -15.03 -1.24 -21.23
CA VAL A 364 -15.40 -2.02 -22.40
C VAL A 364 -14.59 -3.30 -22.28
N PRO A 365 -15.23 -4.47 -22.18
CA PRO A 365 -14.48 -5.72 -22.17
C PRO A 365 -13.70 -5.85 -23.48
N PRO A 366 -12.44 -6.33 -23.47
CA PRO A 366 -11.81 -6.80 -24.68
C PRO A 366 -12.67 -7.92 -25.27
N SER A 367 -12.94 -7.81 -26.57
CA SER A 367 -13.63 -8.78 -27.42
C SER A 367 -12.97 -10.15 -27.42
#